data_AF-A0A0E3NPG5-F1
#
_entry.id   AF-A0A0E3NPG5-F1
#
_cell.length_a   1.000
_cell.length_b   1.000
_cell.length_c   1.000
_cell.angle_alpha   90.00
_cell.angle_beta   90.00
_cell.angle_gamma   90.00
#
_symmetry.space_group_name_H-M   'P 1'
#
loop_
_entity.id
_entity.type
_entity.pdbx_description
1 polymer ?
#
loop_
_entity_poly.entity_id
_entity_poly.type
_entity_poly.pdbx_seq_one_letter_code
_entity_poly.pdbx_strand_id
1 'polypeptide(L)'
;MDRKQRSEKYDWLSSKTQSILKHYSCPESCNGSCCKNHIIDFNRKEYEKILKNIDKESVNILKSNAVKSELEGCYKAINAAGQCPLLLNSKCRIYNNRPEACRNFPFVIYPDAEAGFGLTLLLCPMSVKIIQDYAQWYKSVNSTMYSKLSAVSEQYKNIDKNSDFCIQMKEHNLESFIEFLEKEGYYLA
;
A
#
# COMPACT_ATOMS: atom_id res chain seq x y z
N MET A 1 1.93 -13.96 -21.05
CA MET A 1 2.34 -12.54 -21.00
C MET A 1 3.85 -12.47 -21.02
N ASP A 2 4.44 -11.72 -21.96
CA ASP A 2 5.89 -11.56 -22.04
C ASP A 2 6.44 -10.59 -20.96
N ARG A 3 7.77 -10.48 -20.85
CA ARG A 3 8.43 -9.63 -19.84
C ARG A 3 8.07 -8.14 -19.97
N LYS A 4 7.89 -7.65 -21.20
CA LYS A 4 7.56 -6.24 -21.46
C LYS A 4 6.14 -5.93 -21.02
N GLN A 5 5.18 -6.77 -21.42
CA GLN A 5 3.78 -6.68 -21.01
C GLN A 5 3.64 -6.77 -19.47
N ARG A 6 4.43 -7.62 -18.81
CA ARG A 6 4.49 -7.67 -17.34
C ARG A 6 4.93 -6.35 -16.73
N SER A 7 5.99 -5.73 -17.24
CA SER A 7 6.45 -4.43 -16.76
C SER A 7 5.39 -3.35 -16.96
N GLU A 8 4.81 -3.26 -18.15
CA GLU A 8 3.77 -2.28 -18.48
C GLU A 8 2.53 -2.43 -17.58
N LYS A 9 2.12 -3.67 -17.29
CA LYS A 9 1.01 -3.93 -16.36
C LYS A 9 1.32 -3.48 -14.94
N TYR A 10 2.53 -3.76 -14.43
CA TYR A 10 2.94 -3.31 -13.10
C TYR A 10 2.93 -1.78 -13.02
N ASP A 11 3.50 -1.11 -14.01
CA ASP A 11 3.56 0.36 -14.08
C ASP A 11 2.14 0.96 -14.15
N TRP A 12 1.24 0.35 -14.93
CA TRP A 12 -0.16 0.76 -15.00
C TRP A 12 -0.86 0.62 -13.64
N LEU A 13 -0.72 -0.53 -12.97
CA LEU A 13 -1.30 -0.74 -11.63
C LEU A 13 -0.75 0.28 -10.62
N SER A 14 0.57 0.49 -10.60
CA SER A 14 1.24 1.46 -9.70
C SER A 14 0.73 2.88 -9.95
N SER A 15 0.51 3.26 -11.21
CA SER A 15 -0.07 4.56 -11.58
C SER A 15 -1.52 4.72 -11.09
N LYS A 16 -2.35 3.67 -11.21
CA LYS A 16 -3.74 3.70 -10.73
C LYS A 16 -3.80 3.76 -9.20
N THR A 17 -2.97 3.02 -8.48
CA THR A 17 -2.91 3.10 -7.01
C THR A 17 -2.49 4.49 -6.55
N GLN A 18 -1.48 5.11 -7.19
CA GLN A 18 -1.09 6.48 -6.90
C GLN A 18 -2.22 7.48 -7.18
N SER A 19 -3.00 7.27 -8.24
CA SER A 19 -4.16 8.13 -8.56
C SER A 19 -5.22 8.04 -7.48
N ILE A 20 -5.56 6.84 -7.01
CA ILE A 20 -6.49 6.65 -5.89
C ILE A 20 -5.93 7.31 -4.62
N LEU A 21 -4.66 7.09 -4.29
CA LEU A 21 -4.02 7.62 -3.08
C LEU A 21 -4.00 9.14 -2.99
N LYS A 22 -4.09 9.88 -4.10
CA LYS A 22 -4.20 11.35 -4.06
C LYS A 22 -5.44 11.85 -3.30
N HIS A 23 -6.48 11.02 -3.19
CA HIS A 23 -7.71 11.34 -2.47
C HIS A 23 -7.64 11.01 -0.97
N TYR A 24 -6.54 10.43 -0.48
CA TYR A 24 -6.43 9.96 0.89
C TYR A 24 -5.16 10.45 1.57
N SER A 25 -5.27 10.67 2.88
CA SER A 25 -4.14 10.94 3.75
C SER A 25 -4.13 9.95 4.91
N CYS A 26 -2.93 9.61 5.37
CA CYS A 26 -2.78 8.76 6.54
C CYS A 26 -3.37 9.50 7.75
N PRO A 27 -4.39 8.96 8.44
CA PRO A 27 -5.02 9.67 9.54
C PRO A 27 -4.03 9.81 10.71
N GLU A 28 -4.16 10.88 11.49
CA GLU A 28 -3.29 11.12 12.66
C GLU A 28 -3.38 10.01 13.71
N SER A 29 -4.53 9.34 13.79
CA SER A 29 -4.75 8.16 14.63
C SER A 29 -4.00 6.91 14.16
N CYS A 30 -3.36 6.93 12.98
CA CYS A 30 -2.58 5.81 12.48
C CYS A 30 -1.33 5.61 13.33
N ASN A 31 -1.27 4.45 13.99
CA ASN A 31 -0.18 4.08 14.89
C ASN A 31 1.01 3.43 14.15
N GLY A 32 1.32 3.90 12.94
CA GLY A 32 2.40 3.38 12.10
C GLY A 32 2.14 1.97 11.53
N SER A 33 0.88 1.61 11.24
CA SER A 33 0.46 0.26 10.84
C SER A 33 1.29 -0.31 9.68
N CYS A 34 1.63 0.51 8.68
CA CYS A 34 2.48 0.09 7.55
C CYS A 34 3.84 -0.42 8.01
N CYS A 35 4.53 0.33 8.87
CA CYS A 35 5.86 0.00 9.36
C CYS A 35 5.85 -1.14 10.40
N LYS A 36 4.73 -1.35 11.11
CA LYS A 36 4.58 -2.44 12.08
C LYS A 36 4.30 -3.79 11.43
N ASN A 37 3.51 -3.80 10.36
CA ASN A 37 2.92 -5.04 9.85
C ASN A 37 3.42 -5.42 8.45
N HIS A 38 4.07 -4.50 7.71
CA HIS A 38 4.46 -4.75 6.33
C HIS A 38 5.94 -4.45 6.10
N ILE A 39 6.72 -5.54 6.02
CA ILE A 39 8.13 -5.49 5.62
C ILE A 39 8.18 -5.52 4.10
N ILE A 40 8.90 -4.55 3.53
CA ILE A 40 9.00 -4.34 2.11
C ILE A 40 10.40 -4.73 1.64
N ASP A 41 10.46 -5.42 0.50
CA ASP A 41 11.69 -5.67 -0.23
C ASP A 41 12.07 -4.45 -1.07
N PHE A 42 13.33 -4.04 -0.94
CA PHE A 42 13.94 -2.98 -1.71
C PHE A 42 14.84 -3.60 -2.76
N ASN A 43 14.61 -3.26 -4.03
CA ASN A 43 15.62 -3.56 -5.04
C ASN A 43 16.89 -2.73 -4.76
N ARG A 44 18.05 -3.24 -5.17
CA ARG A 44 19.34 -2.59 -4.90
C ARG A 44 19.41 -1.13 -5.34
N LYS A 45 18.88 -0.78 -6.52
CA LYS A 45 18.95 0.59 -7.06
C LYS A 45 18.13 1.57 -6.20
N GLU A 46 16.94 1.17 -5.80
CA GLU A 46 16.09 1.97 -4.92
C GLU A 46 16.70 2.11 -3.52
N TYR A 47 17.23 1.01 -2.97
CA TYR A 47 17.92 1.04 -1.68
C TYR A 47 19.09 2.04 -1.68
N GLU A 48 19.95 1.98 -2.69
CA GLU A 48 21.08 2.91 -2.85
C GLU A 48 20.61 4.37 -3.04
N LYS A 49 19.48 4.59 -3.74
CA LYS A 49 18.88 5.93 -3.89
C LYS A 49 18.38 6.46 -2.55
N ILE A 50 17.70 5.64 -1.75
CA ILE A 50 17.18 6.04 -0.43
C ILE A 50 18.33 6.45 0.50
N LEU A 51 19.39 5.64 0.57
CA LEU A 51 20.55 5.92 1.44
C LEU A 51 21.24 7.26 1.14
N LYS A 52 21.11 7.79 -0.09
CA LYS A 52 21.68 9.08 -0.49
C LYS A 52 20.82 10.29 -0.10
N ASN A 53 19.53 10.09 0.20
CA ASN A 53 18.54 11.16 0.35
C ASN A 53 17.95 11.26 1.78
N ILE A 54 18.50 10.53 2.74
CA ILE A 54 18.04 10.51 4.13
C ILE A 54 19.17 10.90 5.09
N ASP A 55 18.81 11.21 6.34
CA ASP A 55 19.77 11.59 7.36
C ASP A 55 20.72 10.42 7.74
N LYS A 56 21.90 10.79 8.26
CA LYS A 56 22.97 9.83 8.60
C LYS A 56 22.53 8.77 9.62
N GLU A 57 21.66 9.13 10.55
CA GLU A 57 21.17 8.19 11.55
C GLU A 57 20.23 7.15 10.91
N SER A 58 19.31 7.59 10.05
CA SER A 58 18.44 6.67 9.28
C SER A 58 19.23 5.77 8.34
N VAL A 59 20.33 6.27 7.74
CA VAL A 59 21.28 5.44 6.98
C VAL A 59 21.87 4.33 7.84
N ASN A 60 22.35 4.69 9.04
CA ASN A 60 22.95 3.72 9.95
C ASN A 60 21.93 2.67 10.39
N ILE A 61 20.72 3.09 10.76
CA ILE A 61 19.62 2.20 11.13
C ILE A 61 19.33 1.21 10.00
N LEU A 62 19.17 1.68 8.76
CA LEU A 62 18.90 0.79 7.61
C LEU A 62 20.03 -0.21 7.41
N LYS A 63 21.28 0.24 7.38
CA LYS A 63 22.44 -0.63 7.15
C LYS A 63 22.61 -1.69 8.25
N SER A 64 22.42 -1.31 9.51
CA SER A 64 22.55 -2.23 10.64
C SER A 64 21.42 -3.26 10.73
N ASN A 65 20.28 -3.01 10.09
CA ASN A 65 19.12 -3.89 10.08
C ASN A 65 18.85 -4.53 8.70
N ALA A 66 19.75 -4.34 7.73
CA ALA A 66 19.60 -4.86 6.38
C ALA A 66 19.91 -6.36 6.34
N VAL A 67 18.99 -7.14 5.81
CA VAL A 67 19.15 -8.57 5.54
C VAL A 67 18.86 -8.85 4.07
N LYS A 68 19.44 -9.92 3.53
CA LYS A 68 19.10 -10.37 2.17
C LYS A 68 17.64 -10.78 2.12
N SER A 69 16.95 -10.35 1.06
CA SER A 69 15.61 -10.85 0.76
C SER A 69 15.69 -12.25 0.14
N GLU A 70 14.56 -12.95 0.16
CA GLU A 70 14.33 -14.16 -0.65
C GLU A 70 14.24 -13.81 -2.14
N LEU A 71 13.84 -12.58 -2.47
CA LEU A 71 13.85 -12.06 -3.83
C LEU A 71 15.28 -11.72 -4.26
N GLU A 72 15.71 -12.31 -5.38
CA GLU A 72 17.05 -12.12 -5.91
C GLU A 72 17.35 -10.62 -6.14
N GLY A 73 18.52 -10.17 -5.68
CA GLY A 73 18.95 -8.78 -5.82
C GLY A 73 18.20 -7.77 -4.95
N CYS A 74 17.36 -8.23 -4.02
CA CYS A 74 16.62 -7.40 -3.08
C CYS A 74 17.15 -7.53 -1.65
N TYR A 75 16.90 -6.49 -0.87
CA TYR A 75 17.17 -6.42 0.56
C TYR A 75 15.88 -6.13 1.30
N LYS A 76 15.78 -6.54 2.56
CA LYS A 76 14.75 -6.08 3.49
C LYS A 76 15.42 -5.51 4.73
N ALA A 77 14.79 -4.52 5.36
CA ALA A 77 15.28 -3.96 6.61
C ALA A 77 14.27 -4.29 7.71
N ILE A 78 14.71 -5.02 8.72
CA ILE A 78 13.84 -5.56 9.77
C ILE A 78 14.54 -5.48 11.12
N ASN A 79 13.85 -4.99 12.15
CA ASN A 79 14.35 -4.97 13.52
C ASN A 79 14.10 -6.30 14.23
N ALA A 80 14.60 -6.44 15.46
CA ALA A 80 14.44 -7.65 16.27
C ALA A 80 12.97 -8.04 16.55
N ALA A 81 12.03 -7.09 16.46
CA ALA A 81 10.60 -7.32 16.65
C ALA A 81 9.87 -7.68 15.34
N GLY A 82 10.59 -7.89 14.24
CA GLY A 82 9.98 -8.19 12.94
C GLY A 82 9.35 -6.98 12.24
N GLN A 83 9.70 -5.76 12.65
CA GLN A 83 9.10 -4.51 12.16
C GLN A 83 10.10 -3.68 11.35
N CYS A 84 9.61 -2.68 10.62
CA CYS A 84 10.47 -1.72 9.95
C CYS A 84 11.33 -0.96 10.98
N PRO A 85 12.67 -0.98 10.84
CA PRO A 85 13.58 -0.36 11.83
C PRO A 85 13.51 1.18 11.81
N LEU A 86 12.87 1.77 10.79
CA LEU A 86 12.66 3.21 10.66
C LEU A 86 11.34 3.70 11.30
N LEU A 87 10.65 2.82 12.03
CA LEU A 87 9.50 3.20 12.84
C LEU A 87 9.98 3.82 14.16
N LEU A 88 9.66 5.10 14.38
CA LEU A 88 9.96 5.81 15.62
C LEU A 88 8.73 6.61 16.04
N ASN A 89 8.27 6.41 17.28
CA ASN A 89 7.08 7.08 17.83
C ASN A 89 5.88 7.03 16.86
N SER A 90 5.66 5.84 16.29
CA SER A 90 4.56 5.56 15.36
C SER A 90 4.62 6.30 14.02
N LYS A 91 5.75 6.95 13.71
CA LYS A 91 6.01 7.66 12.46
C LYS A 91 7.21 7.06 11.73
N CYS A 92 7.17 7.11 10.40
CA CYS A 92 8.29 6.69 9.56
C CYS A 92 9.34 7.80 9.50
N ARG A 93 10.60 7.51 9.87
CA ARG A 93 11.69 8.51 9.83
C ARG A 93 11.97 9.04 8.42
N ILE A 94 11.69 8.25 7.38
CA ILE A 94 11.97 8.60 5.99
C ILE A 94 10.69 8.86 5.19
N TYR A 95 9.60 9.32 5.82
CA TYR A 95 8.27 9.39 5.19
C TYR A 95 8.27 10.01 3.77
N ASN A 96 9.02 11.09 3.54
CA ASN A 96 9.10 11.74 2.22
C ASN A 96 10.04 11.03 1.23
N ASN A 97 10.95 10.19 1.74
CA ASN A 97 11.92 9.41 0.97
C ASN A 97 11.59 7.90 0.97
N ARG A 98 10.35 7.54 1.30
CA ARG A 98 9.86 6.15 1.32
C ARG A 98 10.10 5.47 -0.04
N PRO A 99 10.39 4.16 -0.09
CA PRO A 99 10.43 3.40 -1.34
C PRO A 99 9.04 3.39 -2.02
N GLU A 100 9.01 3.01 -3.28
CA GLU A 100 7.78 2.92 -4.09
C GLU A 100 6.71 2.06 -3.43
N ALA A 101 7.06 0.85 -2.99
CA ALA A 101 6.09 -0.02 -2.31
C ALA A 101 5.52 0.61 -1.03
N CYS A 102 6.30 1.38 -0.26
CA CYS A 102 5.77 2.12 0.89
C CYS A 102 4.95 3.37 0.49
N ARG A 103 5.20 3.96 -0.69
CA ARG A 103 4.36 5.05 -1.25
C ARG A 103 3.05 4.53 -1.81
N ASN A 104 3.01 3.27 -2.26
CA ASN A 104 1.81 2.59 -2.75
C ASN A 104 0.95 1.99 -1.63
N PHE A 105 1.50 1.78 -0.43
CA PHE A 105 0.72 1.31 0.72
C PHE A 105 -0.52 2.20 0.98
N PRO A 106 -1.73 1.63 1.22
CA PRO A 106 -2.03 0.22 1.54
C PRO A 106 -2.22 -0.75 0.36
N PHE A 107 -1.93 -0.32 -0.87
CA PHE A 107 -2.02 -1.20 -2.03
C PHE A 107 -0.77 -2.08 -2.17
N VAL A 108 -0.98 -3.36 -2.50
CA VAL A 108 0.07 -4.33 -2.81
C VAL A 108 -0.22 -4.94 -4.17
N ILE A 109 0.72 -4.74 -5.10
CA ILE A 109 0.74 -5.42 -6.40
C ILE A 109 1.50 -6.72 -6.20
N TYR A 110 0.85 -7.85 -6.49
CA TYR A 110 1.46 -9.18 -6.32
C TYR A 110 1.46 -9.95 -7.64
N PRO A 111 2.47 -10.81 -7.88
CA PRO A 111 2.49 -11.67 -9.06
C PRO A 111 1.28 -12.60 -9.09
N ASP A 112 0.59 -12.65 -10.23
CA ASP A 112 -0.53 -13.55 -10.46
C ASP A 112 -0.19 -14.47 -11.64
N ALA A 113 -0.53 -15.76 -11.56
CA ALA A 113 -0.15 -16.72 -12.60
C ALA A 113 -0.97 -16.53 -13.89
N GLU A 114 -2.22 -16.10 -13.78
CA GLU A 114 -3.17 -15.99 -14.90
C GLU A 114 -3.20 -14.56 -15.42
N ALA A 115 -3.41 -13.59 -14.53
CA ALA A 115 -3.47 -12.17 -14.86
C ALA A 115 -2.08 -11.52 -14.92
N GLY A 116 -1.02 -12.22 -14.53
CA GLY A 116 0.35 -11.73 -14.43
C GLY A 116 0.63 -10.87 -13.20
N PHE A 117 -0.29 -9.95 -12.87
CA PHE A 117 -0.31 -9.22 -11.61
C PHE A 117 -1.75 -9.03 -11.12
N GLY A 118 -1.93 -9.10 -9.81
CA GLY A 118 -3.14 -8.73 -9.08
C GLY A 118 -2.88 -7.54 -8.14
N LEU A 119 -3.96 -6.99 -7.59
CA LEU A 119 -3.93 -5.86 -6.67
C LEU A 119 -4.75 -6.17 -5.42
N THR A 120 -4.14 -6.02 -4.25
CA THR A 120 -4.83 -6.13 -2.97
C THR A 120 -4.67 -4.86 -2.15
N LEU A 121 -5.66 -4.62 -1.30
CA LEU A 121 -5.69 -3.53 -0.34
C LEU A 121 -5.54 -4.13 1.07
N LEU A 122 -4.45 -3.81 1.73
CA LEU A 122 -4.16 -4.25 3.09
C LEU A 122 -4.89 -3.40 4.13
N LEU A 123 -5.28 -3.99 5.25
CA LEU A 123 -5.96 -3.23 6.31
C LEU A 123 -5.05 -2.27 7.05
N CYS A 124 -5.47 -1.01 7.08
CA CYS A 124 -4.97 0.03 7.97
C CYS A 124 -6.06 1.11 8.13
N PRO A 125 -5.89 2.06 9.06
CA PRO A 125 -6.86 3.15 9.22
C PRO A 125 -7.17 3.94 7.93
N MET A 126 -6.20 4.09 7.02
CA MET A 126 -6.43 4.72 5.71
C MET A 126 -7.26 3.84 4.78
N SER A 127 -6.98 2.54 4.75
CA SER A 127 -7.68 1.62 3.84
C SER A 127 -9.16 1.47 4.18
N VAL A 128 -9.56 1.64 5.45
CA VAL A 128 -10.98 1.61 5.84
C VAL A 128 -11.78 2.66 5.06
N LYS A 129 -11.24 3.88 4.90
CA LYS A 129 -11.87 4.93 4.10
C LYS A 129 -11.96 4.52 2.62
N ILE A 130 -10.86 4.02 2.08
CA ILE A 130 -10.81 3.51 0.69
C ILE A 130 -11.88 2.42 0.48
N ILE A 131 -12.06 1.51 1.44
CA ILE A 131 -13.05 0.42 1.37
C ILE A 131 -14.47 0.96 1.42
N GLN A 132 -14.73 1.96 2.25
CA GLN A 132 -16.03 2.62 2.34
C GLN A 132 -16.39 3.28 1.01
N ASP A 133 -15.48 4.05 0.43
CA ASP A 133 -15.70 4.71 -0.86
C ASP A 133 -15.83 3.68 -1.99
N TYR A 134 -15.03 2.62 -1.96
CA TYR A 134 -15.13 1.53 -2.93
C TYR A 134 -16.46 0.78 -2.80
N ALA A 135 -16.98 0.60 -1.59
CA ALA A 135 -18.31 0.06 -1.36
C ALA A 135 -19.38 1.00 -1.93
N GLN A 136 -19.31 2.30 -1.64
CA GLN A 136 -20.27 3.28 -2.16
C GLN A 136 -20.29 3.30 -3.69
N TRP A 137 -19.13 3.23 -4.33
CA TRP A 137 -19.04 3.05 -5.78
C TRP A 137 -19.76 1.76 -6.23
N TYR A 138 -19.54 0.63 -5.52
CA TYR A 138 -20.23 -0.62 -5.80
C TYR A 138 -21.75 -0.56 -5.65
N LYS A 139 -22.30 0.38 -4.89
CA LYS A 139 -23.75 0.52 -4.69
C LYS A 139 -24.50 0.67 -6.01
N SER A 140 -23.90 1.34 -7.00
CA SER A 140 -24.51 1.57 -8.32
C SER A 140 -24.21 0.48 -9.35
N VAL A 141 -23.20 -0.37 -9.12
CA VAL A 141 -22.73 -1.37 -10.10
C VAL A 141 -22.91 -2.83 -9.66
N ASN A 142 -22.94 -3.12 -8.35
CA ASN A 142 -23.11 -4.47 -7.80
C ASN A 142 -23.54 -4.42 -6.31
N SER A 143 -24.84 -4.57 -6.05
CA SER A 143 -25.41 -4.52 -4.69
C SER A 143 -24.89 -5.61 -3.76
N THR A 144 -24.59 -6.81 -4.28
CA THR A 144 -24.00 -7.89 -3.49
C THR A 144 -22.60 -7.52 -2.99
N MET A 145 -21.79 -6.90 -3.85
CA MET A 145 -20.46 -6.45 -3.44
C MET A 145 -20.51 -5.26 -2.48
N TYR A 146 -21.45 -4.34 -2.69
CA TYR A 146 -21.71 -3.25 -1.74
C TYR A 146 -21.98 -3.79 -0.33
N SER A 147 -22.90 -4.75 -0.18
CA SER A 147 -23.23 -5.33 1.12
C SER A 147 -22.03 -6.02 1.78
N LYS A 148 -21.25 -6.78 1.00
CA LYS A 148 -20.04 -7.45 1.51
C LYS A 148 -18.99 -6.46 1.99
N LEU A 149 -18.66 -5.44 1.20
CA LEU A 149 -17.64 -4.45 1.56
C LEU A 149 -18.10 -3.54 2.70
N SER A 150 -19.39 -3.21 2.76
CA SER A 150 -19.96 -2.43 3.86
C SER A 150 -19.82 -3.17 5.19
N ALA A 151 -20.17 -4.47 5.21
CA ALA A 151 -20.02 -5.33 6.39
C ALA A 151 -18.55 -5.41 6.85
N VAL A 152 -17.63 -5.56 5.89
CA VAL A 152 -16.18 -5.52 6.15
C VAL A 152 -15.79 -4.18 6.78
N SER A 153 -16.18 -3.05 6.20
CA SER A 153 -15.82 -1.74 6.75
C SER A 153 -16.30 -1.52 8.19
N GLU A 154 -17.47 -2.06 8.54
CA GLU A 154 -18.06 -1.94 9.87
C GLU A 154 -17.29 -2.79 10.90
N GLN A 155 -16.93 -4.02 10.52
CA GLN A 155 -16.15 -4.93 11.37
C GLN A 155 -14.76 -4.37 11.71
N TYR A 156 -14.17 -3.61 10.79
CA TYR A 156 -12.80 -3.10 10.91
C TYR A 156 -12.72 -1.62 11.31
N LYS A 157 -13.69 -1.11 12.07
CA LYS A 157 -13.53 0.20 12.75
C LYS A 157 -12.43 0.19 13.83
N ASN A 158 -12.08 -0.98 14.37
CA ASN A 158 -11.11 -1.16 15.46
C ASN A 158 -9.88 -2.01 15.04
N ILE A 159 -9.00 -1.45 14.20
CA ILE A 159 -7.85 -2.17 13.61
C ILE A 159 -6.63 -2.09 14.53
N ASP A 160 -6.46 -3.08 15.39
CA ASP A 160 -5.16 -3.35 16.03
C ASP A 160 -4.70 -4.82 15.88
N LYS A 161 -5.51 -5.72 15.29
CA LYS A 161 -5.24 -7.18 15.37
C LYS A 161 -5.40 -8.02 14.09
N ASN A 162 -5.77 -7.43 12.94
CA ASN A 162 -6.01 -8.21 11.71
C ASN A 162 -5.05 -7.82 10.58
N SER A 163 -3.80 -8.30 10.68
CA SER A 163 -2.75 -8.10 9.67
C SER A 163 -2.98 -8.84 8.35
N ASP A 164 -3.81 -9.90 8.37
CA ASP A 164 -3.88 -10.85 7.27
C ASP A 164 -5.10 -10.62 6.36
N PHE A 165 -5.99 -9.72 6.75
CA PHE A 165 -7.16 -9.40 5.93
C PHE A 165 -6.76 -8.43 4.82
N CYS A 166 -7.12 -8.79 3.59
CA CYS A 166 -6.94 -7.94 2.44
C CYS A 166 -8.18 -8.01 1.53
N ILE A 167 -8.41 -6.94 0.78
CA ILE A 167 -9.46 -6.89 -0.23
C ILE A 167 -8.80 -6.87 -1.60
N GLN A 168 -9.15 -7.86 -2.42
CA GLN A 168 -8.73 -7.86 -3.81
C GLN A 168 -9.47 -6.76 -4.57
N MET A 169 -8.73 -5.88 -5.23
CA MET A 169 -9.28 -4.84 -6.09
C MET A 169 -9.14 -5.30 -7.54
N LYS A 170 -10.28 -5.41 -8.23
CA LYS A 170 -10.30 -5.89 -9.60
C LYS A 170 -9.81 -4.80 -10.54
N GLU A 171 -8.88 -5.16 -11.41
CA GLU A 171 -8.27 -4.27 -12.41
C GLU A 171 -9.30 -3.50 -13.24
N HIS A 172 -10.34 -4.18 -13.74
CA HIS A 172 -11.39 -3.54 -14.55
C HIS A 172 -12.27 -2.55 -13.78
N ASN A 173 -12.15 -2.47 -12.46
CA ASN A 173 -12.88 -1.51 -11.64
C ASN A 173 -12.08 -0.25 -11.33
N LEU A 174 -10.77 -0.23 -11.57
CA LEU A 174 -9.91 0.85 -11.06
C LEU A 174 -10.21 2.18 -11.73
N GLU A 175 -10.46 2.20 -13.04
CA GLU A 175 -10.72 3.45 -13.77
C GLU A 175 -12.05 4.08 -13.36
N SER A 176 -13.13 3.31 -13.37
CA SER A 176 -14.46 3.79 -12.96
C SER A 176 -14.53 4.14 -11.47
N PHE A 177 -13.72 3.50 -10.63
CA PHE A 177 -13.58 3.91 -9.23
C PHE A 177 -12.81 5.23 -9.09
N ILE A 178 -11.73 5.44 -9.85
CA ILE A 178 -11.01 6.73 -9.86
C ILE A 178 -11.95 7.86 -10.32
N GLU A 179 -12.72 7.65 -11.38
CA GLU A 179 -13.72 8.63 -11.84
C GLU A 179 -14.77 8.96 -10.77
N PHE A 180 -15.14 7.98 -9.95
CA PHE A 180 -16.03 8.19 -8.82
C PHE A 180 -15.38 9.08 -7.74
N LEU A 181 -14.12 8.81 -7.39
CA LEU A 181 -13.38 9.62 -6.41
C LEU A 181 -13.15 11.07 -6.89
N GLU A 182 -12.90 11.25 -8.19
CA GLU A 182 -12.77 12.57 -8.79
C GLU A 182 -14.07 13.38 -8.71
N LYS A 183 -15.23 12.73 -8.85
CA LYS A 183 -16.55 13.38 -8.73
C LYS A 183 -16.89 13.75 -7.29
N GLU A 184 -16.64 12.85 -6.34
CA GLU A 184 -16.90 13.09 -4.91
C GLU A 184 -15.93 14.14 -4.34
N GLY A 185 -14.69 14.21 -4.86
CA GLY A 185 -13.70 15.22 -4.47
C GLY A 185 -14.11 16.67 -4.71
N TYR A 186 -15.07 16.93 -5.61
CA TYR A 186 -15.63 18.28 -5.82
C TYR A 186 -16.51 18.77 -4.65
N TYR A 187 -16.94 17.90 -3.75
CA TYR A 187 -17.80 18.27 -2.62
C TYR A 187 -17.05 18.53 -1.30
N LEU A 188 -15.72 18.33 -1.29
CA LEU A 188 -14.87 18.49 -0.08
C LEU A 188 -13.76 19.53 -0.25
N ALA A 189 -13.80 20.35 -1.31
CA ALA A 189 -12.89 21.48 -1.54
C ALA A 189 -13.54 22.82 -1.17
#